data_AF-A0A1Z3MWZ0-F1
#
_entry.id   AF-A0A1Z3MWZ0-F1
#
_cell.length_a   1.000
_cell.length_b   1.000
_cell.length_c   1.000
_cell.angle_alpha   90.00
_cell.angle_beta   90.00
_cell.angle_gamma   90.00
#
_symmetry.space_group_name_H-M   'P 1'
#
loop_
_entity.id
_entity.type
_entity.pdbx_description
1 polymer ?
#
loop_
_entity_poly.entity_id
_entity_poly.type
_entity_poly.pdbx_seq_one_letter_code
_entity_poly.pdbx_strand_id
1 'polypeptide(L)'
;MAGENPFTAAWSRGGNLLCHGHWIISWQNQPLILPESRREKDMGTWAIYSVIDPEDETFAQGLQEDEWIVENVDWLTDMFFEVGIPLETSSYRYFYQAVNPHDWRCTSCAGCM
;
A
#
# COMPACT_ATOMS: atom_id res chain seq x y z
N MET A 1 14.13 -16.67 6.17
CA MET A 1 15.09 -15.54 6.25
C MET A 1 14.45 -14.44 5.45
N ALA A 2 13.87 -13.44 6.12
CA ALA A 2 13.16 -12.35 5.47
C ALA A 2 14.19 -11.54 4.67
N GLY A 3 14.16 -11.67 3.34
CA GLY A 3 14.90 -10.77 2.47
C GLY A 3 14.44 -9.35 2.79
N GLU A 4 15.38 -8.46 3.10
CA GLU A 4 15.06 -7.08 3.43
C GLU A 4 14.36 -6.44 2.22
N ASN A 5 13.07 -6.13 2.35
CA ASN A 5 12.34 -5.40 1.32
C ASN A 5 13.02 -4.03 1.15
N PRO A 6 13.55 -3.68 -0.04
CA PRO A 6 14.22 -2.39 -0.24
C PRO A 6 13.24 -1.22 -0.22
N PHE A 7 11.93 -1.51 -0.21
CA PHE A 7 10.85 -0.56 -0.08
C PHE A 7 10.48 -0.37 1.37
N THR A 8 10.35 0.88 1.78
CA THR A 8 9.76 1.30 3.04
C THR A 8 8.54 2.14 2.70
N ALA A 9 7.36 1.65 3.07
CA ALA A 9 6.14 2.45 2.99
C ALA A 9 5.73 2.83 4.40
N ALA A 10 5.22 4.04 4.55
CA ALA A 10 4.63 4.52 5.79
C ALA A 10 3.47 5.46 5.45
N TRP A 11 2.42 5.40 6.25
CA TRP A 11 1.32 6.34 6.13
C TRP A 11 1.55 7.54 7.06
N SER A 12 1.45 8.75 6.53
CA SER A 12 1.80 9.99 7.25
C SER A 12 0.89 10.30 8.46
N ARG A 13 -0.36 9.81 8.48
CA ARG A 13 -1.38 10.23 9.47
C ARG A 13 -2.13 9.06 10.10
N GLY A 14 -2.15 8.95 11.43
CA GLY A 14 -2.94 7.95 12.15
C GLY A 14 -4.28 8.48 12.69
N GLY A 15 -5.16 7.56 13.08
CA GLY A 15 -6.40 7.84 13.83
C GLY A 15 -7.48 8.57 13.03
N ASN A 16 -8.13 9.57 13.63
CA ASN A 16 -9.27 10.29 13.03
C ASN A 16 -8.93 11.11 11.78
N LEU A 17 -7.64 11.24 11.44
CA LEU A 17 -7.15 11.96 10.26
C LEU A 17 -6.54 11.01 9.22
N LEU A 18 -6.81 9.71 9.32
CA LEU A 18 -6.38 8.71 8.33
C LEU A 18 -6.75 9.14 6.91
N CYS A 19 -7.96 9.68 6.70
CA CYS A 19 -8.45 10.16 5.40
C CYS A 19 -7.74 11.41 4.82
N HIS A 20 -6.94 12.11 5.62
CA HIS A 20 -6.16 13.28 5.20
C HIS A 20 -4.64 13.01 5.20
N GLY A 21 -4.25 11.74 5.26
CA GLY A 21 -2.86 11.34 5.15
C GLY A 21 -2.38 11.22 3.71
N HIS A 22 -1.10 10.88 3.59
CA HIS A 22 -0.50 10.54 2.31
C HIS A 22 0.53 9.42 2.51
N TRP A 23 0.74 8.65 1.45
CA TRP A 23 1.77 7.62 1.39
C TRP A 23 3.16 8.25 1.31
N ILE A 24 4.02 7.83 2.22
CA ILE A 24 5.45 8.11 2.24
C ILE A 24 6.15 6.81 1.90
N ILE A 25 6.49 6.62 0.62
CA ILE A 25 7.21 5.43 0.16
C ILE A 25 8.61 5.83 -0.26
N SER A 26 9.59 5.04 0.17
CA SER A 26 11.00 5.20 -0.16
C SER A 26 11.59 3.88 -0.60
N TRP A 27 12.46 3.90 -1.59
CA TRP A 27 13.20 2.75 -2.08
C TRP A 27 14.70 2.99 -1.90
N GLN A 28 15.39 2.18 -1.09
CA GLN A 28 16.82 2.35 -0.80
C GLN A 28 17.23 3.78 -0.37
N ASN A 29 16.41 4.44 0.47
CA ASN A 29 16.51 5.86 0.86
C ASN A 29 16.17 6.90 -0.22
N GLN A 30 15.66 6.49 -1.37
CA GLN A 30 15.16 7.37 -2.42
C GLN A 30 13.62 7.49 -2.33
N PRO A 31 13.06 8.70 -2.14
CA PRO A 31 11.61 8.87 -2.06
C PRO A 31 10.95 8.57 -3.41
N LEU A 32 9.87 7.80 -3.39
CA LEU A 32 9.05 7.51 -4.57
C LEU A 32 7.94 8.55 -4.69
N ILE A 33 7.78 9.11 -5.89
CA ILE A 33 6.71 10.06 -6.18
C ILE A 33 5.51 9.27 -6.71
N LEU A 34 4.58 8.97 -5.81
CA LEU A 34 3.28 8.43 -6.20
C LEU A 34 2.43 9.50 -6.89
N PRO A 35 1.57 9.13 -7.84
CA PRO A 35 0.59 10.05 -8.43
C PRO A 35 -0.38 10.57 -7.36
N GLU A 36 -0.70 11.87 -7.39
CA GLU A 36 -1.51 12.56 -6.37
C GLU A 36 -2.83 11.83 -6.07
N SER A 37 -3.52 11.37 -7.12
CA SER A 37 -4.77 10.62 -7.04
C SER A 37 -4.71 9.36 -6.17
N ARG A 38 -3.52 8.78 -5.99
CA ARG A 38 -3.27 7.55 -5.20
C ARG A 38 -2.49 7.84 -3.93
N ARG A 39 -1.66 8.88 -3.92
CA ARG A 39 -0.83 9.24 -2.76
C ARG A 39 -1.69 9.53 -1.53
N GLU A 40 -2.84 10.18 -1.72
CA GLU A 40 -3.77 10.56 -0.65
C GLU A 40 -4.91 9.56 -0.46
N LYS A 41 -4.84 8.39 -1.13
CA LYS A 41 -5.86 7.34 -1.03
C LYS A 41 -5.28 6.07 -0.47
N ASP A 42 -6.18 5.23 0.02
CA ASP A 42 -5.87 3.86 0.37
C ASP A 42 -5.35 3.09 -0.84
N MET A 43 -4.50 2.10 -0.58
CA MET A 43 -3.75 1.44 -1.65
C MET A 43 -4.47 0.22 -2.21
N GLY A 44 -5.58 -0.22 -1.61
CA GLY A 44 -6.41 -1.30 -2.14
C GLY A 44 -5.88 -2.71 -1.87
N THR A 45 -4.93 -2.87 -0.95
CA THR A 45 -4.36 -4.19 -0.62
C THR A 45 -5.30 -5.07 0.19
N TRP A 46 -5.23 -6.38 -0.01
CA TRP A 46 -6.03 -7.33 0.74
C TRP A 46 -5.59 -7.39 2.20
N ALA A 47 -6.51 -6.99 3.07
CA ALA A 47 -6.44 -7.22 4.50
C ALA A 47 -7.85 -7.24 5.09
N ILE A 48 -7.97 -7.76 6.31
CA ILE A 48 -9.22 -7.73 7.07
C ILE A 48 -9.23 -6.41 7.85
N TYR A 49 -9.91 -5.40 7.31
CA TYR A 49 -10.00 -4.06 7.90
C TYR A 49 -11.14 -3.97 8.94
N SER A 50 -11.28 -4.99 9.77
CA SER A 50 -12.27 -5.07 10.84
C SER A 50 -11.58 -4.95 12.19
N VAL A 51 -12.03 -3.99 12.99
CA VAL A 51 -11.56 -3.81 14.38
C VAL A 51 -12.22 -4.81 15.33
N ILE A 52 -13.41 -5.32 14.95
CA ILE A 52 -14.22 -6.20 15.80
C ILE A 52 -13.75 -7.65 15.66
N ASP A 53 -13.55 -8.09 14.41
CA ASP A 53 -13.16 -9.47 14.07
C ASP A 53 -12.08 -9.46 12.99
N PRO A 54 -10.78 -9.44 13.40
CA PRO A 54 -9.66 -9.35 12.47
C PRO A 54 -9.37 -10.67 11.71
N GLU A 55 -10.05 -11.76 12.04
CA GLU A 55 -9.92 -13.07 11.39
C GLU A 55 -11.09 -13.39 10.45
N ASP A 56 -12.14 -12.56 10.43
CA ASP A 56 -13.33 -12.81 9.61
C ASP A 56 -13.12 -12.30 8.18
N GLU A 57 -12.92 -13.25 7.27
CA GLU A 57 -12.73 -13.02 5.84
C GLU A 57 -13.92 -12.31 5.16
N THR A 58 -15.10 -12.27 5.80
CA THR A 58 -16.28 -11.52 5.31
C THR A 58 -16.02 -10.01 5.31
N PHE A 59 -15.08 -9.55 6.15
CA PHE A 59 -14.62 -8.16 6.18
C PHE A 59 -13.30 -7.94 5.43
N ALA A 60 -12.79 -8.96 4.73
CA ALA A 60 -11.65 -8.79 3.85
C ALA A 60 -12.01 -7.81 2.73
N GLN A 61 -11.19 -6.78 2.55
CA GLN A 61 -11.35 -5.80 1.49
C GLN A 61 -10.05 -5.62 0.73
N GLY A 62 -10.15 -5.21 -0.54
CA GLY A 62 -9.01 -5.02 -1.42
C GLY A 62 -8.71 -6.25 -2.29
N LEU A 63 -7.55 -6.24 -2.92
CA LEU A 63 -7.10 -7.25 -3.88
C LEU A 63 -5.90 -8.01 -3.34
N GLN A 64 -5.85 -9.32 -3.60
CA GLN A 64 -4.71 -10.15 -3.22
C GLN A 64 -3.44 -9.69 -3.95
N GLU A 65 -2.26 -10.05 -3.43
CA GLU A 65 -0.96 -9.60 -3.97
C GLU A 65 -0.89 -9.69 -5.51
N ASP A 66 -1.20 -10.85 -6.09
CA ASP A 66 -1.12 -11.06 -7.54
C ASP A 66 -2.16 -10.21 -8.32
N GLU A 67 -3.42 -10.18 -7.88
CA GLU A 67 -4.47 -9.37 -8.54
C GLU A 67 -4.19 -7.87 -8.43
N TRP A 68 -3.75 -7.44 -7.25
CA TRP A 68 -3.38 -6.06 -6.98
C TRP A 68 -2.23 -5.62 -7.88
N ILE A 69 -1.20 -6.45 -8.01
CA ILE A 69 -0.06 -6.14 -8.90
C ILE A 69 -0.54 -5.98 -10.33
N VAL A 70 -1.39 -6.88 -10.85
CA VAL A 70 -1.89 -6.80 -12.24
C VAL A 70 -2.71 -5.53 -12.48
N GLU A 71 -3.57 -5.14 -11.55
CA GLU A 71 -4.39 -3.93 -11.67
C GLU A 71 -3.57 -2.63 -11.56
N ASN A 72 -2.44 -2.69 -10.85
CA ASN A 72 -1.59 -1.54 -10.56
C ASN A 72 -0.29 -1.50 -11.37
N VAL A 73 -0.03 -2.53 -12.18
CA VAL A 73 1.23 -2.69 -12.93
C VAL A 73 1.51 -1.50 -13.85
N ASP A 74 0.46 -0.91 -14.42
CA ASP A 74 0.56 0.20 -15.38
C ASP A 74 1.34 1.39 -14.80
N TRP A 75 0.89 1.92 -13.67
CA TRP A 75 1.55 3.05 -13.00
C TRP A 75 2.77 2.62 -12.16
N LEU A 76 2.80 1.39 -11.65
CA LEU A 76 3.96 0.86 -10.94
C LEU A 76 5.16 0.75 -11.88
N THR A 77 4.92 0.30 -13.13
CA THR A 77 5.95 0.19 -14.16
C THR A 77 6.54 1.55 -14.49
N ASP A 78 5.68 2.56 -14.69
CA ASP A 78 6.10 3.93 -14.98
C ASP A 78 6.95 4.50 -13.83
N MET A 79 6.47 4.39 -12.59
CA MET A 79 7.20 4.83 -11.40
C MET A 79 8.52 4.08 -11.20
N PHE A 80 8.53 2.77 -11.40
CA PHE A 80 9.74 1.96 -11.28
C PHE A 80 10.75 2.34 -12.37
N PHE A 81 10.30 2.58 -13.59
CA PHE A 81 11.15 3.02 -14.69
C PHE A 81 11.78 4.39 -14.41
N GLU A 82 11.01 5.36 -13.92
CA GLU A 82 11.49 6.70 -13.55
C GLU A 82 12.59 6.66 -12.47
N VAL A 83 12.46 5.75 -11.51
CA VAL A 83 13.36 5.61 -10.35
C VAL A 83 14.53 4.66 -10.62
N GLY A 84 14.46 3.88 -11.71
CA GLY A 84 15.49 2.89 -12.08
C GLY A 84 15.36 1.57 -11.31
N ILE A 85 14.15 1.21 -10.90
CA ILE A 85 13.84 -0.04 -10.20
C ILE A 85 13.66 -1.17 -11.24
N PRO A 86 14.19 -2.38 -10.98
CA PRO A 86 13.99 -3.51 -11.87
C PRO A 86 12.50 -3.87 -11.96
N LEU A 87 11.96 -3.93 -13.18
CA LEU A 87 10.57 -4.25 -13.51
C LEU A 87 10.27 -5.76 -13.40
N GLU A 88 10.71 -6.39 -12.31
CA GLU A 88 10.55 -7.81 -12.03
C GLU A 88 9.34 -8.04 -11.11
N THR A 89 8.68 -9.20 -11.25
CA THR A 89 7.59 -9.62 -10.35
C THR A 89 7.95 -9.46 -8.87
N SER A 90 9.21 -9.77 -8.51
CA SER A 90 9.74 -9.58 -7.16
C SER A 90 9.63 -8.14 -6.66
N SER A 91 9.94 -7.14 -7.50
CA SER A 91 9.87 -5.72 -7.12
C SER A 91 8.44 -5.28 -6.81
N TYR A 92 7.47 -5.71 -7.61
CA TYR A 92 6.06 -5.41 -7.36
C TYR A 92 5.57 -6.07 -6.07
N ARG A 93 5.99 -7.31 -5.81
CA ARG A 93 5.69 -8.01 -4.55
C ARG A 93 6.30 -7.31 -3.35
N TYR A 94 7.55 -6.86 -3.44
CA TYR A 94 8.18 -6.08 -2.38
C TYR A 94 7.45 -4.76 -2.11
N PHE A 95 6.95 -4.10 -3.15
CA PHE A 95 6.12 -2.91 -3.00
C PHE A 95 4.82 -3.24 -2.26
N TYR A 96 4.09 -4.27 -2.70
CA TYR A 96 2.85 -4.73 -2.05
C TYR A 96 3.07 -5.05 -0.57
N GLN A 97 4.11 -5.82 -0.27
CA GLN A 97 4.45 -6.20 1.11
C GLN A 97 4.87 -5.01 1.98
N ALA A 98 5.43 -3.97 1.37
CA ALA A 98 5.74 -2.73 2.09
C ALA A 98 4.47 -1.93 2.40
N VAL A 99 3.54 -1.81 1.45
CA VAL A 99 2.31 -1.00 1.64
C VAL A 99 1.24 -1.72 2.45
N ASN A 100 1.05 -3.03 2.27
CA ASN A 100 -0.01 -3.82 2.92
C ASN A 100 -0.10 -3.61 4.45
N PRO A 101 1.00 -3.71 5.24
CA PRO A 101 0.91 -3.52 6.70
C PRO A 101 0.58 -2.09 7.13
N HIS A 102 0.67 -1.12 6.22
CA HIS A 102 0.37 0.29 6.45
C HIS A 102 -0.89 0.76 5.72
N ASP A 103 -1.55 -0.13 4.97
CA ASP A 103 -2.77 0.20 4.25
C ASP A 103 -3.91 0.37 5.24
N TRP A 104 -4.89 1.18 4.88
CA TRP A 104 -5.99 1.55 5.74
C TRP A 104 -7.27 1.66 4.91
N ARG A 105 -8.43 1.47 5.54
CA ARG A 105 -9.72 1.72 4.90
C ARG A 105 -10.51 2.76 5.69
N CYS A 106 -11.47 3.41 5.04
CA CYS A 106 -12.38 4.34 5.71
C CYS A 106 -13.10 3.68 6.92
N THR A 107 -13.37 2.38 6.86
CA THR A 107 -13.92 1.60 7.99
C THR A 107 -12.96 1.49 9.18
N SER A 108 -11.66 1.64 8.96
CA SER A 108 -10.64 1.69 10.02
C SER A 108 -10.58 3.06 10.70
N CYS A 109 -11.18 4.10 10.12
CA CYS A 109 -11.37 5.38 10.79
C CYS A 109 -12.51 5.22 11.81
N ALA A 110 -12.18 4.94 13.06
CA ALA A 110 -13.13 4.76 14.17
C ALA A 110 -14.05 5.98 14.45
N GLY A 111 -13.95 7.06 13.67
CA GLY A 111 -14.75 8.28 13.77
C GLY A 111 -15.64 8.60 12.56
N CYS A 112 -15.61 7.81 11.47
CA CYS A 112 -16.53 7.99 10.34
C CYS A 112 -17.74 7.05 10.50
N MET A 113 -18.60 7.35 11.47
CA MET A 113 -19.97 6.83 11.56
C MET A 113 -20.94 7.82 10.92
#